data_AF-A0A813HBP0-F1
#
_entry.id   AF-A0A813HBP0-F1
#
_cell.length_a   1.000
_cell.length_b   1.000
_cell.length_c   1.000
_cell.angle_alpha   90.00
_cell.angle_beta   90.00
_cell.angle_gamma   90.00
#
_symmetry.space_group_name_H-M   'P 1'
#
loop_
_entity.id
_entity.type
_entity.pdbx_description
1 polymer ?
#
loop_
_entity_poly.entity_id
_entity_poly.type
_entity_poly.pdbx_seq_one_letter_code
_entity_poly.pdbx_strand_id
1 'polypeptide(L)'
;MVLPMGGLAPPISNGAPPEEALRLLPWLRFAMFGVTIAVAAEFVAGYNQQAFSDLLTLLVGILCVMDVRQLGQCICCLMLMSCFNGISDLLTLVLILSGVHSQPYPPAAKYFFALECPDAKNVCSWKTVTGDSAIVLAVIVEFVCFRLSARILKAYQQQSATDMGLLDDLGGNRAGQGGYAGGMAGPAPTAVAPAAAAGGRGFTPFSGQGQRLEG
;
A
#
# COMPACT_ATOMS: atom_id res chain seq x y z
N MET A 1 25.00 5.51 12.52
CA MET A 1 24.73 6.03 11.16
C MET A 1 23.24 5.91 10.92
N VAL A 2 22.53 7.03 10.92
CA VAL A 2 21.10 7.08 10.60
C VAL A 2 21.03 7.18 9.08
N LEU A 3 20.70 6.08 8.42
CA LEU A 3 20.43 6.11 6.98
C LEU A 3 19.16 6.96 6.80
N PRO A 4 19.22 8.04 6.00
CA PRO A 4 18.02 8.80 5.69
C PRO A 4 17.12 7.91 4.84
N MET A 5 16.13 7.26 5.48
CA MET A 5 15.00 6.58 4.83
C MET A 5 14.10 7.55 4.03
N GLY A 6 14.46 8.82 3.90
CA GLY A 6 13.67 9.90 3.30
C GLY A 6 13.59 9.90 1.78
N GLY A 7 13.88 8.78 1.10
CA GLY A 7 13.85 8.69 -0.36
C GLY A 7 13.01 7.56 -0.94
N LEU A 8 12.49 6.63 -0.12
CA LEU A 8 11.79 5.44 -0.66
C LEU A 8 10.30 5.63 -0.91
N ALA A 9 9.71 6.72 -0.44
CA ALA A 9 8.39 7.13 -0.88
C ALA A 9 8.31 8.67 -0.80
N PRO A 10 7.94 9.38 -1.89
CA PRO A 10 7.49 10.75 -1.73
C PRO A 10 6.36 10.76 -0.68
N PRO A 11 6.18 11.84 0.09
CA PRO A 11 5.06 11.94 1.02
C PRO A 11 3.80 11.68 0.21
N ILE A 12 3.20 10.50 0.40
CA ILE A 12 1.96 10.13 -0.26
C ILE A 12 0.98 11.15 0.27
N SER A 13 0.68 12.12 -0.59
CA SER A 13 -0.15 13.27 -0.30
C SER A 13 -1.40 12.79 0.42
N ASN A 14 -1.81 13.48 1.50
CA ASN A 14 -3.09 13.27 2.19
C ASN A 14 -4.32 13.57 1.29
N GLY A 15 -4.14 13.59 -0.03
CA GLY A 15 -5.18 13.71 -1.02
C GLY A 15 -6.08 12.49 -1.09
N ALA A 16 -7.10 12.58 -1.95
CA ALA A 16 -8.00 11.47 -2.17
C ALA A 16 -7.24 10.24 -2.72
N PRO A 17 -7.54 9.03 -2.23
CA PRO A 17 -6.93 7.80 -2.72
C PRO A 17 -7.22 7.61 -4.23
N PRO A 18 -6.29 7.04 -5.00
CA PRO A 18 -6.51 6.76 -6.41
C PRO A 18 -7.70 5.81 -6.61
N GLU A 19 -8.49 6.02 -7.67
CA GLU A 19 -9.64 5.15 -7.98
C GLU A 19 -9.23 3.67 -8.14
N GLU A 20 -8.04 3.43 -8.68
CA GLU A 20 -7.49 2.07 -8.80
C GLU A 20 -7.27 1.40 -7.44
N ALA A 21 -6.78 2.15 -6.44
CA ALA A 21 -6.63 1.62 -5.09
C ALA A 21 -7.97 1.29 -4.45
N LEU A 22 -8.98 2.15 -4.66
CA LEU A 22 -10.34 1.92 -4.15
C LEU A 22 -10.97 0.64 -4.74
N ARG A 23 -10.69 0.32 -6.00
CA ARG A 23 -11.15 -0.93 -6.64
C ARG A 23 -10.47 -2.18 -6.08
N LEU A 24 -9.26 -2.06 -5.56
CA LEU A 24 -8.49 -3.17 -4.97
C LEU A 24 -8.81 -3.42 -3.49
N LEU A 25 -9.34 -2.43 -2.77
CA LEU A 25 -9.75 -2.57 -1.36
C LEU A 25 -10.66 -3.77 -1.06
N PRO A 26 -11.72 -4.10 -1.82
CA PRO A 26 -12.56 -5.26 -1.51
C PRO A 26 -11.78 -6.58 -1.61
N TRP A 27 -10.84 -6.69 -2.55
CA TRP A 27 -9.95 -7.84 -2.67
C TRP A 27 -8.98 -7.92 -1.50
N LEU A 28 -8.45 -6.78 -1.05
CA LEU A 28 -7.62 -6.71 0.15
C LEU A 28 -8.40 -7.17 1.39
N ARG A 29 -9.66 -6.73 1.55
CA ARG A 29 -10.54 -7.20 2.65
C ARG A 29 -10.75 -8.72 2.62
N PHE A 30 -10.95 -9.28 1.43
CA PHE A 30 -11.08 -10.72 1.28
C PHE A 30 -9.78 -11.46 1.64
N ALA A 31 -8.62 -10.92 1.24
CA ALA A 31 -7.33 -11.46 1.64
C ALA A 31 -7.15 -11.40 3.17
N MET A 32 -7.49 -10.28 3.83
CA MET A 32 -7.42 -10.15 5.28
C MET A 32 -8.31 -11.17 6.01
N PHE A 33 -9.48 -11.48 5.46
CA PHE A 33 -10.33 -12.55 5.98
C PHE A 33 -9.64 -13.92 5.87
N GLY A 34 -8.95 -14.18 4.75
CA GLY A 34 -8.10 -15.36 4.59
C GLY A 34 -6.98 -15.44 5.63
N VAL A 35 -6.28 -14.34 5.91
CA VAL A 35 -5.23 -14.27 6.94
C VAL A 35 -5.83 -14.60 8.31
N THR A 36 -7.03 -14.09 8.61
CA THR A 36 -7.74 -14.39 9.87
C THR A 36 -7.97 -15.89 10.05
N ILE A 37 -8.38 -16.58 8.99
CA ILE A 37 -8.60 -18.03 9.00
C ILE A 37 -7.27 -18.77 9.21
N ALA A 38 -6.21 -18.37 8.51
CA ALA A 38 -4.88 -18.95 8.66
C ALA A 38 -4.38 -18.83 10.11
N VAL A 39 -4.38 -17.63 10.67
CA VAL A 39 -3.98 -17.37 12.07
C VAL A 39 -4.77 -18.24 13.05
N ALA A 40 -6.09 -18.34 12.88
CA ALA A 40 -6.93 -19.16 13.76
C ALA A 40 -6.55 -20.65 13.64
N ALA A 41 -6.31 -21.14 12.43
CA ALA A 41 -5.90 -22.52 12.19
C ALA A 41 -4.51 -22.81 12.77
N GLU A 42 -3.58 -21.86 12.69
CA GLU A 42 -2.24 -21.97 13.28
C GLU A 42 -2.29 -22.03 14.81
N PHE A 43 -3.13 -21.22 15.46
CA PHE A 43 -3.34 -21.30 16.91
C PHE A 43 -3.89 -22.67 17.34
N VAL A 44 -4.88 -23.19 16.60
CA VAL A 44 -5.44 -24.54 16.85
C VAL A 44 -4.35 -25.61 16.64
N ALA A 45 -3.52 -25.44 15.63
CA ALA A 45 -2.39 -26.31 15.31
C ALA A 45 -1.18 -26.12 16.24
N GLY A 46 -1.18 -25.11 17.12
CA GLY A 46 -0.12 -24.86 18.11
C GLY A 46 1.13 -24.17 17.56
N TYR A 47 1.09 -23.62 16.35
CA TYR A 47 2.17 -22.83 15.74
C TYR A 47 2.15 -21.39 16.27
N ASN A 48 2.29 -21.23 17.59
CA ASN A 48 2.11 -19.92 18.24
C ASN A 48 3.04 -18.84 17.70
N GLN A 49 4.29 -19.17 17.38
CA GLN A 49 5.26 -18.19 16.85
C GLN A 49 4.82 -17.65 15.48
N GLN A 50 4.34 -18.52 14.59
CA GLN A 50 3.84 -18.14 13.27
C GLN A 50 2.56 -17.31 13.41
N ALA A 51 1.62 -17.80 14.22
CA ALA A 51 0.36 -17.13 14.47
C ALA A 51 0.54 -15.71 15.04
N PHE A 52 1.55 -15.47 15.90
CA PHE A 52 1.86 -14.13 16.38
C PHE A 52 2.45 -13.23 15.30
N SER A 53 3.25 -13.76 14.39
CA SER A 53 3.78 -13.02 13.24
C SER A 53 2.65 -12.60 12.32
N ASP A 54 1.74 -13.51 11.98
CA ASP A 54 0.61 -13.26 11.09
C ASP A 54 -0.45 -12.36 11.73
N LEU A 55 -0.58 -12.40 13.06
CA LEU A 55 -1.41 -11.46 13.80
C LEU A 55 -0.95 -10.00 13.62
N LEU A 56 0.35 -9.75 13.48
CA LEU A 56 0.85 -8.40 13.19
C LEU A 56 0.43 -7.92 11.80
N THR A 57 0.54 -8.79 10.79
CA THR A 57 0.06 -8.50 9.43
C THR A 57 -1.45 -8.24 9.44
N LEU A 58 -2.20 -9.04 10.21
CA LEU A 58 -3.63 -8.85 10.44
C LEU A 58 -3.94 -7.47 11.00
N LEU A 59 -3.27 -7.07 12.09
CA LEU A 59 -3.48 -5.77 12.74
C LEU A 59 -3.19 -4.60 11.78
N VAL A 60 -2.07 -4.65 11.06
CA VAL A 60 -1.72 -3.62 10.08
C VAL A 60 -2.75 -3.57 8.96
N GLY A 61 -3.22 -4.72 8.46
CA GLY A 61 -4.21 -4.77 7.40
C GLY A 61 -5.59 -4.29 7.84
N ILE A 62 -6.01 -4.55 9.08
CA ILE A 62 -7.23 -3.96 9.66
C ILE A 62 -7.12 -2.44 9.69
N LEU A 63 -5.99 -1.89 10.15
CA LEU A 63 -5.76 -0.44 10.16
C LEU A 63 -5.82 0.14 8.73
N CYS A 64 -5.21 -0.52 7.74
CA CYS A 64 -5.29 -0.13 6.34
C CYS A 64 -6.74 -0.06 5.82
N VAL A 65 -7.56 -1.03 6.21
CA VAL A 65 -8.94 -1.17 5.72
C VAL A 65 -9.91 -0.20 6.43
N MET A 66 -9.63 0.14 7.69
CA MET A 66 -10.47 1.03 8.50
C MET A 66 -10.28 2.50 8.13
N ASP A 67 -9.04 2.94 7.88
CA ASP A 67 -8.74 4.34 7.55
C ASP A 67 -8.14 4.48 6.15
N VAL A 68 -9.02 4.77 5.19
CA VAL A 68 -8.63 4.97 3.78
C VAL A 68 -7.73 6.19 3.60
N ARG A 69 -7.76 7.17 4.52
CA ARG A 69 -6.88 8.36 4.43
C ARG A 69 -5.43 8.02 4.75
N GLN A 70 -5.22 7.07 5.65
CA GLN A 70 -3.89 6.58 6.02
C GLN A 70 -3.43 5.40 5.17
N LEU A 71 -4.26 4.93 4.22
CA LEU A 71 -3.98 3.78 3.37
C LEU A 71 -2.60 3.87 2.71
N GLY A 72 -2.19 5.03 2.21
CA GLY A 72 -0.88 5.20 1.57
C GLY A 72 0.31 4.88 2.50
N GLN A 73 0.24 5.26 3.76
CA GLN A 73 1.30 4.97 4.74
C GLN A 73 1.24 3.53 5.22
N CYS A 74 0.03 3.06 5.56
CA CYS A 74 -0.17 1.72 6.11
C CYS A 74 0.07 0.63 5.06
N ILE A 75 -0.20 0.88 3.76
CA ILE A 75 -0.04 -0.13 2.71
C ILE A 75 1.43 -0.50 2.48
N CYS A 76 2.36 0.43 2.70
CA CYS A 76 3.79 0.14 2.63
C CYS A 76 4.19 -0.81 3.75
N CYS A 77 3.73 -0.54 4.99
CA CYS A 77 3.93 -1.44 6.12
C CYS A 77 3.30 -2.81 5.88
N LEU A 78 2.06 -2.85 5.36
CA LEU A 78 1.37 -4.10 5.04
C LEU A 78 2.12 -4.90 3.99
N MET A 79 2.62 -4.25 2.93
CA MET A 79 3.43 -4.90 1.89
C MET A 79 4.71 -5.51 2.47
N LEU A 80 5.42 -4.80 3.34
CA LEU A 80 6.65 -5.30 3.94
C LEU A 80 6.40 -6.45 4.91
N MET A 81 5.38 -6.33 5.77
CA MET A 81 5.00 -7.38 6.72
C MET A 81 4.53 -8.65 6.01
N SER A 82 3.61 -8.52 5.04
CA SER A 82 3.13 -9.67 4.26
C SER A 82 4.23 -10.35 3.45
N CYS A 83 5.18 -9.58 2.91
CA CYS A 83 6.35 -10.16 2.24
C CYS A 83 7.24 -10.94 3.22
N PHE A 84 7.52 -10.37 4.38
CA PHE A 84 8.38 -11.00 5.38
C PHE A 84 7.73 -12.26 5.97
N ASN A 85 6.46 -12.18 6.36
CA ASN A 85 5.70 -13.34 6.83
C ASN A 85 5.58 -14.41 5.76
N GLY A 86 5.19 -14.05 4.53
CA GLY A 86 5.11 -15.02 3.44
C GLY A 86 6.44 -15.72 3.14
N ILE A 87 7.58 -15.03 3.27
CA ILE A 87 8.91 -15.66 3.17
C ILE A 87 9.17 -16.56 4.40
N SER A 88 8.82 -16.12 5.60
CA SER A 88 8.97 -16.91 6.83
C SER A 88 8.15 -18.20 6.75
N ASP A 89 6.88 -18.13 6.36
CA ASP A 89 5.99 -19.29 6.19
C ASP A 89 6.51 -20.21 5.10
N LEU A 90 7.04 -19.65 4.00
CA LEU A 90 7.61 -20.44 2.92
C LEU A 90 8.86 -21.20 3.41
N LEU A 91 9.71 -20.57 4.21
CA LEU A 91 10.85 -21.24 4.84
C LEU A 91 10.39 -22.33 5.80
N THR A 92 9.38 -22.07 6.63
CA THR A 92 8.77 -23.07 7.52
C THR A 92 8.22 -24.25 6.71
N LEU A 93 7.51 -23.99 5.61
CA LEU A 93 6.99 -25.00 4.71
C LEU A 93 8.12 -25.84 4.09
N VAL A 94 9.22 -25.21 3.66
CA VAL A 94 10.41 -25.92 3.14
C VAL A 94 11.07 -26.76 4.23
N LEU A 95 11.16 -26.27 5.47
CA LEU A 95 11.69 -27.03 6.62
C LEU A 95 10.81 -28.22 6.99
N ILE A 96 9.48 -28.06 6.90
CA ILE A 96 8.54 -29.17 7.04
C ILE A 96 8.78 -30.17 5.92
N LEU A 97 8.71 -29.77 4.65
CA LEU A 97 8.86 -30.65 3.50
C LEU A 97 10.22 -31.38 3.43
N SER A 98 11.29 -30.73 3.88
CA SER A 98 12.64 -31.33 3.96
C SER A 98 12.80 -32.35 5.10
N GLY A 99 11.82 -32.47 5.99
CA GLY A 99 11.85 -33.40 7.13
C GLY A 99 12.83 -33.01 8.23
N VAL A 100 13.47 -31.83 8.13
CA VAL A 100 14.41 -31.31 9.16
C VAL A 100 13.67 -30.97 10.45
N HIS A 101 12.42 -30.52 10.33
CA HIS A 101 11.57 -30.19 11.49
C HIS A 101 10.75 -31.39 12.01
N SER A 102 10.73 -32.49 11.26
CA SER A 102 9.85 -33.62 11.51
C SER A 102 10.49 -34.70 12.38
N GLN A 103 11.36 -34.40 13.34
CA GLN A 103 11.82 -35.44 14.27
C GLN A 103 10.71 -35.69 15.33
N PRO A 104 10.21 -36.94 15.51
CA PRO A 104 10.82 -38.23 15.17
C PRO A 104 10.23 -38.94 13.92
N TYR A 105 9.45 -38.26 13.08
CA TYR A 105 8.80 -38.81 11.90
C TYR A 105 9.72 -38.84 10.64
N PRO A 106 9.65 -39.88 9.79
CA PRO A 106 10.42 -39.97 8.55
C PRO A 106 10.04 -38.88 7.51
N PRO A 107 10.90 -38.61 6.50
CA PRO A 107 10.85 -37.40 5.67
C PRO A 107 9.47 -37.08 5.06
N ALA A 108 9.13 -35.80 5.16
CA ALA A 108 7.78 -35.29 5.40
C ALA A 108 6.87 -35.12 4.18
N ALA A 109 7.37 -35.19 2.94
CA ALA A 109 6.51 -35.00 1.78
C ALA A 109 5.44 -36.11 1.63
N LYS A 110 5.74 -37.34 2.04
CA LYS A 110 4.79 -38.46 1.98
C LYS A 110 3.75 -38.45 3.10
N TYR A 111 4.03 -37.73 4.19
CA TYR A 111 3.20 -37.70 5.39
C TYR A 111 2.53 -36.34 5.65
N PHE A 112 2.75 -35.35 4.79
CA PHE A 112 2.22 -33.99 4.91
C PHE A 112 0.68 -33.91 5.05
N PHE A 113 -0.03 -34.85 4.41
CA PHE A 113 -1.48 -35.02 4.57
C PHE A 113 -1.85 -36.40 5.15
N ALA A 114 -0.87 -37.17 5.63
CA ALA A 114 -1.14 -38.50 6.13
C ALA A 114 -1.86 -38.41 7.49
N LEU A 115 -3.09 -38.89 7.50
CA LEU A 115 -3.88 -39.09 8.72
C LEU A 115 -3.45 -40.37 9.46
N GLU A 116 -2.65 -41.22 8.81
CA GLU A 116 -2.24 -42.53 9.31
C GLU A 116 -0.73 -42.57 9.55
N CYS A 117 -0.34 -42.98 10.75
CA CYS A 117 1.06 -43.16 11.15
C CYS A 117 1.47 -44.63 10.94
N PRO A 118 2.69 -44.92 10.44
CA PRO A 118 3.18 -46.28 10.25
C PRO A 118 3.34 -47.06 11.58
N ASP A 119 3.47 -46.36 12.71
CA ASP A 119 3.46 -46.94 14.05
C ASP A 119 2.09 -46.72 14.73
N ALA A 120 1.33 -47.79 14.95
CA ALA A 120 0.04 -47.78 15.65
C ALA A 120 0.11 -47.27 17.12
N LYS A 121 1.31 -47.00 17.63
CA LYS A 121 1.56 -46.44 18.97
C LYS A 121 1.63 -44.91 18.98
N ASN A 122 1.89 -44.27 17.84
CA ASN A 122 1.95 -42.82 17.72
C ASN A 122 0.70 -42.35 16.97
N VAL A 123 -0.19 -41.64 17.66
CA VAL A 123 -1.36 -41.04 17.02
C VAL A 123 -0.86 -39.89 16.15
N CYS A 124 -0.90 -40.06 14.83
CA CYS A 124 -0.78 -38.93 13.89
C CYS A 124 -1.88 -37.93 14.28
N SER A 125 -1.48 -36.78 14.82
CA SER A 125 -2.45 -35.82 15.33
C SER A 125 -3.06 -35.08 14.14
N TRP A 126 -4.39 -35.03 14.08
CA TRP A 126 -5.13 -34.15 13.14
C TRP A 126 -4.60 -32.72 13.17
N LYS A 127 -4.04 -32.31 14.32
CA LYS A 127 -3.35 -31.04 14.55
C LYS A 127 -2.21 -30.78 13.56
N THR A 128 -1.48 -31.82 13.13
CA THR A 128 -0.39 -31.70 12.15
C THR A 128 -0.94 -31.45 10.74
N VAL A 129 -1.93 -32.21 10.30
CA VAL A 129 -2.55 -32.01 8.97
C VAL A 129 -3.22 -30.65 8.87
N THR A 130 -3.95 -30.25 9.93
CA THR A 130 -4.53 -28.90 10.02
C THR A 130 -3.44 -27.84 10.00
N GLY A 131 -2.35 -28.03 10.74
CA GLY A 131 -1.21 -27.13 10.77
C GLY A 131 -0.51 -26.95 9.42
N ASP A 132 -0.15 -28.05 8.78
CA ASP A 132 0.50 -28.07 7.48
C ASP A 132 -0.38 -27.40 6.42
N SER A 133 -1.70 -27.66 6.44
CA SER A 133 -2.65 -26.98 5.57
C SER A 133 -2.80 -25.49 5.88
N ALA A 134 -2.70 -25.10 7.15
CA ALA A 134 -2.77 -23.71 7.59
C ALA A 134 -1.56 -22.93 7.09
N ILE A 135 -0.35 -23.49 7.19
CA ILE A 135 0.89 -22.88 6.70
C ILE A 135 0.83 -22.70 5.17
N VAL A 136 0.33 -23.70 4.43
CA VAL A 136 0.15 -23.56 2.97
C VAL A 136 -0.84 -22.45 2.64
N LEU A 137 -1.95 -22.37 3.38
CA LEU A 137 -2.93 -21.30 3.21
C LEU A 137 -2.32 -19.92 3.55
N ALA A 138 -1.57 -19.81 4.64
CA ALA A 138 -0.86 -18.61 5.06
C ALA A 138 0.06 -18.11 3.94
N VAL A 139 0.95 -18.96 3.41
CA VAL A 139 1.83 -18.62 2.28
C VAL A 139 1.05 -18.06 1.09
N ILE A 140 -0.04 -18.73 0.68
CA ILE A 140 -0.83 -18.32 -0.48
C ILE A 140 -1.48 -16.95 -0.23
N VAL A 141 -2.12 -16.79 0.93
CA VAL A 141 -2.86 -15.57 1.25
C VAL A 141 -1.91 -14.40 1.49
N GLU A 142 -0.77 -14.61 2.17
CA GLU A 142 0.24 -13.59 2.38
C GLU A 142 0.84 -13.11 1.05
N PHE A 143 1.11 -14.04 0.12
CA PHE A 143 1.58 -13.65 -1.21
C PHE A 143 0.53 -12.84 -1.99
N VAL A 144 -0.75 -13.20 -1.87
CA VAL A 144 -1.86 -12.41 -2.43
C VAL A 144 -1.93 -11.03 -1.79
N CYS A 145 -1.81 -10.94 -0.46
CA CYS A 145 -1.81 -9.68 0.29
C CYS A 145 -0.64 -8.77 -0.14
N PHE A 146 0.56 -9.35 -0.28
CA PHE A 146 1.74 -8.67 -0.80
C PHE A 146 1.50 -8.14 -2.22
N ARG A 147 0.97 -8.96 -3.13
CA ARG A 147 0.72 -8.53 -4.52
C ARG A 147 -0.33 -7.42 -4.61
N LEU A 148 -1.39 -7.49 -3.82
CA LEU A 148 -2.42 -6.45 -3.77
C LEU A 148 -1.86 -5.16 -3.20
N SER A 149 -1.11 -5.24 -2.10
CA SER A 149 -0.46 -4.09 -1.47
C SER A 149 0.54 -3.40 -2.40
N ALA A 150 1.36 -4.18 -3.13
CA ALA A 150 2.28 -3.66 -4.13
C ALA A 150 1.56 -2.96 -5.30
N ARG A 151 0.41 -3.49 -5.75
CA ARG A 151 -0.40 -2.84 -6.79
C ARG A 151 -1.01 -1.52 -6.30
N ILE A 152 -1.53 -1.49 -5.08
CA ILE A 152 -2.06 -0.27 -4.47
C ILE A 152 -0.93 0.76 -4.34
N LEU A 153 0.23 0.36 -3.82
CA LEU A 153 1.39 1.25 -3.69
C LEU A 153 1.83 1.81 -5.05
N LYS A 154 1.85 0.98 -6.10
CA LYS A 154 2.18 1.42 -7.46
C LYS A 154 1.19 2.47 -7.98
N ALA A 155 -0.11 2.32 -7.71
CA ALA A 155 -1.12 3.32 -8.09
C ALA A 155 -0.86 4.67 -7.39
N TYR A 156 -0.52 4.65 -6.09
CA TYR A 156 -0.13 5.86 -5.36
C TYR A 156 1.13 6.52 -5.94
N GLN A 157 2.14 5.73 -6.32
CA GLN A 157 3.36 6.24 -6.94
C GLN A 157 3.10 6.89 -8.31
N GLN A 158 2.24 6.29 -9.12
CA GLN A 158 1.87 6.82 -10.44
C GLN A 158 1.11 8.16 -10.33
N GLN A 159 0.19 8.27 -9.37
CA GLN A 159 -0.52 9.52 -9.11
C GLN A 159 0.45 10.61 -8.61
N SER A 160 1.34 10.26 -7.68
CA SER A 160 2.34 11.19 -7.13
C SER A 160 3.30 11.71 -8.21
N ALA A 161 3.70 10.84 -9.16
CA ALA A 161 4.54 11.23 -10.30
C ALA A 161 3.80 12.18 -11.27
N THR A 162 2.50 11.97 -11.46
CA THR A 162 1.67 12.82 -12.32
C THR A 162 1.52 14.22 -11.71
N ASP A 163 1.26 14.29 -10.40
CA ASP A 163 1.12 15.57 -9.67
C ASP A 163 2.43 16.38 -9.67
N MET A 164 3.58 15.73 -9.50
CA MET A 164 4.89 16.40 -9.59
C MET A 164 5.23 16.83 -11.01
N GLY A 165 4.89 16.03 -12.03
CA GLY A 165 5.08 16.40 -13.43
C GLY A 165 4.28 17.64 -13.83
N LEU A 166 3.05 17.78 -13.30
CA LEU A 166 2.22 18.97 -13.50
C LEU A 166 2.84 20.22 -12.86
N LEU A 167 3.45 20.08 -11.69
CA LEU A 167 4.15 21.19 -11.01
C LEU A 167 5.39 21.65 -11.76
N ASP A 168 6.12 20.72 -12.39
CA ASP A 168 7.30 21.05 -13.20
C ASP A 168 6.92 21.78 -14.50
N ASP A 169 5.80 21.40 -15.13
CA ASP A 169 5.26 22.07 -16.33
C ASP A 169 4.71 23.48 -16.01
N LEU A 170 4.10 23.66 -14.82
CA LEU A 170 3.70 24.97 -14.30
C LEU A 170 4.90 25.83 -13.87
N GLY A 171 6.02 25.22 -13.47
CA GLY A 171 7.28 25.88 -13.17
C GLY A 171 8.02 26.35 -14.43
N GLY A 172 7.99 25.55 -15.50
CA GLY A 172 8.59 25.86 -16.80
C GLY A 172 7.91 27.01 -17.53
N ASN A 173 6.59 27.19 -17.35
CA ASN A 173 5.85 28.29 -17.98
C ASN A 173 5.95 29.64 -17.23
N ARG A 174 6.61 29.69 -16.07
CA ARG A 174 6.79 30.94 -15.30
C ARG A 174 8.13 31.63 -15.55
N ALA A 175 9.08 30.99 -16.24
CA ALA A 175 10.37 31.57 -16.59
C ALA A 175 10.39 32.36 -17.92
N GLY A 176 9.28 32.40 -18.66
CA GLY A 176 9.19 33.01 -20.00
C GLY A 176 8.58 34.42 -20.07
N GLN A 177 8.10 35.00 -18.96
CA GLN A 177 7.35 36.27 -18.99
C GLN A 177 7.95 37.33 -18.03
N GLY A 178 9.27 37.50 -18.09
CA GLY A 178 10.01 38.49 -17.28
C GLY A 178 11.11 39.26 -18.02
N GLY A 179 11.17 39.16 -19.35
CA GLY A 179 12.08 39.96 -20.15
C GLY A 179 11.37 41.19 -20.69
N TYR A 180 11.60 42.37 -20.09
CA TYR A 180 11.79 43.69 -20.73
C TYR A 180 11.71 44.78 -19.66
N ALA A 181 12.83 45.01 -18.97
CA ALA A 181 13.13 46.28 -18.33
C ALA A 181 14.59 46.63 -18.65
N GLY A 182 14.80 47.06 -19.89
CA GLY A 182 16.04 47.73 -20.29
C GLY A 182 16.09 49.10 -19.63
N GLY A 183 17.05 49.30 -18.74
CA GLY A 183 17.44 50.63 -18.30
C GLY A 183 18.35 51.27 -19.33
N MET A 184 17.93 52.37 -19.94
CA MET A 184 18.81 53.44 -20.42
C MET A 184 18.03 54.77 -20.49
N ALA A 185 18.76 55.84 -20.16
CA ALA A 185 18.34 57.21 -19.95
C ALA A 185 17.86 57.94 -21.23
N GLY A 186 16.95 58.93 -21.07
CA GLY A 186 16.74 59.99 -22.07
C GLY A 186 15.34 60.63 -22.05
N PRO A 187 15.19 61.95 -22.27
CA PRO A 187 14.00 62.72 -21.89
C PRO A 187 12.87 62.69 -22.94
N ALA A 188 11.67 63.03 -22.48
CA ALA A 188 10.43 63.14 -23.24
C ALA A 188 10.53 64.13 -24.43
N PRO A 189 9.71 63.91 -25.47
CA PRO A 189 8.62 64.86 -25.70
C PRO A 189 7.28 64.20 -26.08
N THR A 190 6.22 64.96 -25.79
CA THR A 190 4.80 64.80 -26.08
C THR A 190 4.45 64.52 -27.55
N ALA A 191 3.48 63.62 -27.80
CA ALA A 191 2.34 63.84 -28.71
C ALA A 191 1.52 62.56 -28.99
N VAL A 192 0.20 62.67 -28.76
CA VAL A 192 -0.92 62.08 -29.55
C VAL A 192 -1.11 60.55 -29.54
N ALA A 193 -2.12 60.10 -28.80
CA ALA A 193 -2.90 58.87 -29.08
C ALA A 193 -3.93 59.16 -30.21
N PRO A 194 -4.65 58.19 -30.83
CA PRO A 194 -4.86 56.79 -30.42
C PRO A 194 -4.85 55.75 -31.58
N ALA A 195 -4.82 54.45 -31.23
CA ALA A 195 -5.76 53.42 -31.71
C ALA A 195 -5.24 52.00 -31.44
N ALA A 196 -6.10 51.21 -30.76
CA ALA A 196 -6.30 49.76 -30.85
C ALA A 196 -5.09 48.81 -30.67
N ALA A 197 -5.13 47.74 -29.86
CA ALA A 197 -6.07 47.25 -28.87
C ALA A 197 -5.25 46.21 -28.07
N ALA A 198 -5.04 46.46 -26.79
CA ALA A 198 -4.36 45.53 -25.89
C ALA A 198 -5.35 45.07 -24.82
N GLY A 199 -5.42 43.74 -24.66
CA GLY A 199 -5.26 43.08 -23.37
C GLY A 199 -6.28 43.36 -22.26
N GLY A 200 -6.94 42.28 -21.85
CA GLY A 200 -7.01 41.85 -20.45
C GLY A 200 -7.35 42.93 -19.42
N ARG A 201 -8.62 42.99 -19.03
CA ARG A 201 -9.02 43.50 -17.72
C ARG A 201 -9.86 42.44 -17.02
N GLY A 202 -9.41 42.11 -15.81
CA GLY A 202 -9.92 41.05 -14.98
C GLY A 202 -11.37 41.25 -14.59
N PHE A 203 -12.05 40.12 -14.39
CA PHE A 203 -13.34 40.05 -13.75
C PHE A 203 -13.26 39.02 -12.62
N THR A 204 -13.22 39.52 -11.39
CA THR A 204 -13.76 38.88 -10.18
C THR A 204 -14.43 40.02 -9.40
N PRO A 205 -15.51 39.82 -8.60
CA PRO A 205 -16.00 38.57 -8.02
C PRO A 205 -17.53 38.36 -8.09
N PHE A 206 -17.98 37.12 -7.84
CA PHE A 206 -19.34 36.87 -7.35
C PHE A 206 -19.41 37.34 -5.88
N SER A 207 -20.03 38.49 -5.65
CA SER A 207 -20.56 38.90 -4.34
C SER A 207 -21.92 38.24 -4.13
N GLY A 208 -21.94 36.98 -3.68
CA GLY A 208 -23.16 36.28 -3.30
C GLY A 208 -23.46 36.44 -1.81
N GLN A 209 -23.99 37.58 -1.41
CA GLN A 209 -24.57 37.78 -0.07
C GLN A 209 -26.07 38.04 -0.21
N GLY A 210 -26.89 37.21 0.44
CA GLY A 210 -28.24 37.58 0.89
C GLY A 210 -29.41 36.86 0.24
N GLN A 211 -29.81 35.72 0.81
CA GLN A 211 -31.24 35.47 1.06
C GLN A 211 -31.41 34.84 2.44
N ARG A 212 -31.94 35.66 3.35
CA ARG A 212 -32.50 35.27 4.64
C ARG A 212 -33.84 34.58 4.34
N LEU A 213 -34.03 33.35 4.77
CA LEU A 213 -35.35 32.71 4.81
C LEU A 213 -35.91 32.94 6.22
N GLU A 214 -36.84 33.89 6.33
CA GLU A 214 -37.83 33.94 7.41
C GLU A 214 -39.16 33.55 6.79
N GLY A 215 -39.74 32.48 7.33
CA GLY A 215 -41.03 31.89 6.96
C GLY A 215 -41.35 30.77 7.94
#